data_AF-A0A8T4MNU5-F1
#
_entry.id   AF-A0A8T4MNU5-F1
#
_cell.length_a   1.000
_cell.length_b   1.000
_cell.length_c   1.000
_cell.angle_alpha   90.00
_cell.angle_beta   90.00
_cell.angle_gamma   90.00
#
_symmetry.space_group_name_H-M   'P 1'
#
loop_
_entity.id
_entity.type
_entity.pdbx_description
1 polymer ?
#
loop_
_entity_poly.entity_id
_entity_poly.type
_entity_poly.pdbx_seq_one_letter_code
_entity_poly.pdbx_strand_id
1 'polypeptide(L)'
;MKKKAQDTLATWLISFLVIVFIMLIYLGFALVGYGEKSFLDNKVRVKNDVSSLQQKELLSFLNQEIEVKREKVRIIEGIRNSLDRFFSIKNENGENFIEVFSIKGLNEREDNLYDKMLARGFDDNDWNEFIEAKREVQEGELVEKIILELNKICNVERWDAYFLELPYGIVTNDGLKLKETIGEDIFLDNDPTLYTPSLNFKFNYKGENIELKFRKFIGCDV
;
A
#
# COMPACT_ATOMS: atom_id res chain seq x y z
N MET A 1 -28.81 -32.25 58.90
CA MET A 1 -28.19 -32.44 57.56
C MET A 1 -28.42 -31.30 56.57
N LYS A 2 -29.45 -30.43 56.70
CA LYS A 2 -29.70 -29.32 55.75
C LYS A 2 -28.64 -28.20 55.73
N LYS A 3 -28.04 -27.87 56.90
CA LYS A 3 -27.06 -26.77 57.01
C LYS A 3 -25.78 -27.01 56.20
N LYS A 4 -25.29 -28.25 56.20
CA LYS A 4 -24.03 -28.64 55.54
C LYS A 4 -24.11 -28.59 54.00
N ALA A 5 -25.30 -28.72 53.42
CA ALA A 5 -25.52 -28.61 51.97
C ALA A 5 -25.65 -27.15 51.50
N GLN A 6 -26.11 -26.27 52.40
CA GLN A 6 -26.28 -24.85 52.12
C GLN A 6 -24.93 -24.12 52.12
N ASP A 7 -24.01 -24.53 53.00
CA ASP A 7 -22.64 -23.99 53.07
C ASP A 7 -21.81 -24.38 51.83
N THR A 8 -21.98 -25.60 51.29
CA THR A 8 -21.30 -26.02 50.06
C THR A 8 -21.81 -25.28 48.83
N LEU A 9 -23.12 -25.05 48.72
CA LEU A 9 -23.71 -24.27 47.63
C LEU A 9 -23.25 -22.81 47.63
N ALA A 10 -23.20 -22.18 48.81
CA ALA A 10 -22.70 -20.82 48.95
C ALA A 10 -21.22 -20.72 48.56
N THR A 11 -20.41 -21.69 48.97
CA THR A 11 -18.97 -21.73 48.63
C THR A 11 -18.76 -21.86 47.13
N TRP A 12 -19.51 -22.76 46.46
CA TRP A 12 -19.45 -22.91 45.00
C TRP A 12 -19.88 -21.66 44.24
N LEU A 13 -20.93 -20.98 44.72
CA LEU A 13 -21.41 -19.75 44.09
C LEU A 13 -20.38 -18.62 44.20
N ILE A 14 -19.73 -18.49 45.35
CA ILE A 14 -18.65 -17.51 45.58
C ILE A 14 -17.45 -17.83 44.69
N SER A 15 -17.02 -19.09 44.62
CA SER A 15 -15.92 -19.50 43.74
C SER A 15 -16.22 -19.23 42.26
N PHE A 16 -17.45 -19.49 41.81
CA PHE A 16 -17.87 -19.19 40.44
C PHE A 16 -17.83 -17.68 40.15
N LEU A 17 -18.33 -16.85 41.06
CA LEU A 17 -18.29 -15.40 40.91
C LEU A 17 -16.86 -14.85 40.83
N VAL A 18 -15.93 -15.40 41.63
CA VAL A 18 -14.52 -15.00 41.57
C VAL A 18 -13.89 -15.36 40.23
N ILE A 19 -14.16 -16.54 39.68
CA ILE A 19 -13.64 -16.97 38.37
C ILE A 19 -14.18 -16.07 37.26
N VAL A 20 -15.48 -15.78 37.25
CA VAL A 20 -16.11 -14.87 36.27
C VAL A 20 -15.51 -13.47 36.37
N PHE A 21 -15.29 -12.96 37.58
CA PHE A 21 -14.68 -11.65 37.78
C PHE A 21 -13.23 -11.58 37.27
N ILE A 22 -12.43 -12.63 37.49
CA ILE A 22 -11.07 -12.73 36.94
C ILE A 22 -11.10 -12.77 35.40
N MET A 23 -12.03 -13.51 34.79
CA MET A 23 -12.18 -13.53 33.33
C MET A 23 -12.56 -12.16 32.78
N LEU A 24 -13.45 -11.42 33.45
CA LEU A 24 -13.83 -10.06 33.04
C LEU A 24 -12.66 -9.07 33.14
N ILE A 25 -11.84 -9.18 34.19
CA ILE A 25 -10.60 -8.38 34.31
C ILE A 25 -9.65 -8.72 33.16
N TYR A 26 -9.46 -10.01 32.85
CA TYR A 26 -8.58 -10.44 31.76
C TYR A 26 -9.09 -9.95 30.40
N LEU A 27 -10.41 -9.98 30.17
CA LEU A 27 -11.03 -9.46 28.96
C LEU A 27 -10.84 -7.93 28.85
N GLY A 28 -10.95 -7.21 29.98
CA GLY A 28 -10.66 -5.78 30.05
C GLY A 28 -9.20 -5.46 29.72
N PHE A 29 -8.25 -6.20 30.30
CA PHE A 29 -6.83 -6.07 29.95
C PHE A 29 -6.53 -6.46 28.50
N ALA A 30 -7.21 -7.46 27.94
CA ALA A 30 -7.07 -7.82 26.53
C ALA A 30 -7.61 -6.70 25.64
N LEU A 31 -8.78 -6.11 25.94
CA LEU A 31 -9.34 -5.01 25.16
C LEU A 31 -8.49 -3.73 25.25
N VAL A 32 -7.94 -3.41 26.43
CA VAL A 32 -7.06 -2.24 26.61
C VAL A 32 -5.67 -2.50 25.98
N GLY A 33 -5.09 -3.68 26.20
CA GLY A 33 -3.76 -4.04 25.70
C GLY A 33 -3.67 -4.30 24.20
N TYR A 34 -4.75 -4.79 23.58
CA TYR A 34 -4.85 -4.90 22.12
C TYR A 34 -5.40 -3.63 21.46
N GLY A 35 -6.19 -2.83 22.19
CA GLY A 35 -6.71 -1.55 21.70
C GLY A 35 -5.63 -0.47 21.52
N GLU A 36 -4.63 -0.40 22.41
CA GLU A 36 -3.53 0.57 22.26
C GLU A 36 -2.46 0.14 21.24
N LYS A 37 -2.33 -1.15 20.94
CA LYS A 37 -1.34 -1.63 19.95
C LYS A 37 -1.79 -1.53 18.49
N SER A 38 -3.08 -1.33 18.19
CA SER A 38 -3.53 -1.11 16.81
C SER A 38 -3.74 0.36 16.45
N PHE A 39 -3.74 1.28 17.43
CA PHE A 39 -4.06 2.69 17.19
C PHE A 39 -2.89 3.69 17.31
N LEU A 40 -1.70 3.26 17.76
CA LEU A 40 -0.57 4.18 18.01
C LEU A 40 0.82 3.71 17.56
N ASP A 41 0.93 2.82 16.57
CA ASP A 41 2.23 2.49 15.95
C ASP A 41 2.45 3.10 14.55
N ASN A 42 1.59 4.03 14.14
CA ASN A 42 1.90 4.96 13.04
C ASN A 42 2.72 6.16 13.55
N LYS A 43 3.75 5.92 14.37
CA LYS A 43 4.75 6.94 14.63
C LYS A 43 5.68 6.97 13.43
N VAL A 44 5.21 7.67 12.39
CA VAL A 44 5.95 8.07 11.20
C VAL A 44 7.27 8.68 11.68
N ARG A 45 8.35 7.91 11.63
CA ARG A 45 9.70 8.48 11.69
C ARG A 45 9.96 9.06 10.31
N VAL A 46 9.48 10.28 10.11
CA VAL A 46 9.98 11.17 9.06
C VAL A 46 11.43 11.46 9.44
N LYS A 47 12.36 10.66 8.93
CA LYS A 47 13.73 11.13 8.72
C LYS A 47 13.73 11.78 7.34
N ASN A 48 13.64 13.10 7.34
CA ASN A 48 14.21 14.05 6.38
C ASN A 48 13.42 15.37 6.51
N ASP A 49 14.14 16.48 6.70
CA ASP A 49 13.64 17.87 6.74
C ASP A 49 13.03 18.27 5.39
N VAL A 50 11.90 17.63 5.05
CA VAL A 50 11.02 18.10 3.99
C VAL A 50 9.91 18.89 4.67
N SER A 51 9.62 20.09 4.15
CA SER A 51 8.67 20.99 4.79
C SER A 51 7.35 20.25 5.04
N SER A 52 6.79 20.41 6.25
CA SER A 52 5.50 19.80 6.62
C SER A 52 4.36 20.11 5.63
N LEU A 53 4.54 21.11 4.76
CA LEU A 53 3.62 21.51 3.70
C LEU A 53 3.64 20.54 2.52
N GLN A 54 4.82 20.14 2.02
CA GLN A 54 4.93 19.22 0.88
C GLN A 54 4.39 17.82 1.24
N GLN A 55 4.62 17.37 2.47
CA GLN A 55 4.01 16.12 2.94
C GLN A 55 2.47 16.21 3.02
N LYS A 56 1.92 17.36 3.44
CA LYS A 56 0.48 17.59 3.43
C LYS A 56 -0.09 17.59 2.02
N GLU A 57 0.64 18.14 1.05
CA GLU A 57 0.26 18.15 -0.37
C GLU A 57 0.13 16.72 -0.91
N LEU A 58 1.15 15.87 -0.72
CA LEU A 58 1.08 14.46 -1.12
C LEU A 58 -0.04 13.70 -0.41
N LEU A 59 -0.22 13.91 0.90
CA LEU A 59 -1.31 13.28 1.65
C LEU A 59 -2.68 13.75 1.17
N SER A 60 -2.82 15.03 0.84
CA SER A 60 -4.06 15.60 0.29
C SER A 60 -4.37 14.97 -1.06
N PHE A 61 -3.37 14.89 -1.95
CA PHE A 61 -3.47 14.22 -3.24
C PHE A 61 -3.90 12.76 -3.08
N LEU A 62 -3.20 11.96 -2.27
CA LEU A 62 -3.50 10.54 -2.10
C LEU A 62 -4.90 10.27 -1.51
N ASN A 63 -5.44 11.21 -0.72
CA ASN A 63 -6.78 11.10 -0.14
C ASN A 63 -7.88 11.70 -1.01
N GLN A 64 -7.55 12.29 -2.16
CA GLN A 64 -8.52 12.88 -3.07
C GLN A 64 -9.39 11.80 -3.71
N GLU A 65 -10.69 12.08 -3.82
CA GLU A 65 -11.64 11.26 -4.58
C GLU A 65 -11.57 11.59 -6.07
N ILE A 66 -11.44 10.55 -6.89
CA ILE A 66 -11.52 10.58 -8.35
C ILE A 66 -12.61 9.63 -8.83
N GLU A 67 -13.19 9.91 -10.00
CA GLU A 67 -14.17 9.03 -10.62
C GLU A 67 -13.47 8.05 -11.57
N VAL A 68 -13.56 6.75 -11.28
CA VAL A 68 -13.01 5.65 -12.10
C VAL A 68 -14.13 4.66 -12.37
N LYS A 69 -14.41 4.35 -13.64
CA LYS A 69 -15.51 3.46 -14.06
C LYS A 69 -16.87 3.85 -13.44
N ARG A 70 -17.12 5.16 -13.26
CA ARG A 70 -18.32 5.77 -12.63
C ARG A 70 -18.44 5.58 -11.10
N GLU A 71 -17.37 5.14 -10.45
CA GLU A 71 -17.30 5.04 -8.99
C GLU A 71 -16.33 6.08 -8.44
N LYS A 72 -16.71 6.69 -7.32
CA LYS A 72 -15.81 7.58 -6.58
C LYS A 72 -14.87 6.75 -5.73
N VAL A 73 -13.58 6.85 -6.02
CA VAL A 73 -12.52 6.11 -5.33
C VAL A 73 -11.45 7.09 -4.88
N ARG A 74 -10.97 6.95 -3.64
CA ARG A 74 -9.80 7.71 -3.19
C ARG A 74 -8.57 7.20 -3.91
N ILE A 75 -7.69 8.08 -4.39
CA ILE A 75 -6.50 7.71 -5.18
C ILE A 75 -5.71 6.56 -4.50
N ILE A 76 -5.47 6.66 -3.19
CA ILE A 76 -4.75 5.61 -2.46
C ILE A 76 -5.46 4.24 -2.47
N GLU A 77 -6.79 4.22 -2.40
CA GLU A 77 -7.55 2.97 -2.48
C GLU A 77 -7.58 2.44 -3.91
N GLY A 78 -7.62 3.32 -4.91
CA GLY A 78 -7.48 2.92 -6.31
C GLY A 78 -6.14 2.22 -6.56
N ILE A 79 -5.05 2.81 -6.07
CA ILE A 79 -3.70 2.20 -6.14
C ILE A 79 -3.68 0.85 -5.42
N ARG A 80 -4.25 0.74 -4.21
CA ARG A 80 -4.31 -0.54 -3.48
C ARG A 80 -5.10 -1.61 -4.23
N ASN A 81 -6.30 -1.27 -4.66
CA ASN A 81 -7.20 -2.21 -5.35
C ASN A 81 -6.62 -2.65 -6.70
N SER A 82 -5.84 -1.78 -7.37
CA SER A 82 -5.12 -2.15 -8.61
C SER A 82 -4.12 -3.29 -8.40
N LEU A 83 -3.69 -3.55 -7.15
CA LEU A 83 -2.78 -4.64 -6.83
C LEU A 83 -3.48 -5.98 -6.62
N ASP A 84 -4.81 -6.00 -6.48
CA ASP A 84 -5.54 -7.18 -6.02
C ASP A 84 -5.38 -8.39 -6.92
N ARG A 85 -5.34 -8.17 -8.23
CA ARG A 85 -5.12 -9.23 -9.23
C ARG A 85 -3.76 -9.92 -9.04
N PHE A 86 -2.72 -9.20 -8.62
CA PHE A 86 -1.42 -9.83 -8.37
C PHE A 86 -1.41 -10.69 -7.11
N PHE A 87 -2.28 -10.42 -6.13
CA PHE A 87 -2.46 -11.30 -4.96
C PHE A 87 -3.33 -12.53 -5.27
N SER A 88 -4.07 -12.55 -6.38
CA SER A 88 -4.92 -13.69 -6.75
C SER A 88 -4.22 -14.73 -7.62
N ILE A 89 -3.22 -14.33 -8.40
CA ILE A 89 -2.42 -15.24 -9.25
C ILE A 89 -1.58 -16.13 -8.34
N LYS A 90 -1.74 -17.46 -8.44
CA LYS A 90 -1.14 -18.45 -7.54
C LYS A 90 -0.44 -19.56 -8.30
N ASN A 91 0.71 -19.99 -7.80
CA ASN A 91 1.40 -21.16 -8.32
C ASN A 91 0.71 -22.47 -7.90
N GLU A 92 1.21 -23.59 -8.41
CA GLU A 92 0.77 -24.95 -8.05
C GLU A 92 0.82 -25.25 -6.54
N ASN A 93 1.68 -24.56 -5.78
CA ASN A 93 1.80 -24.69 -4.33
C ASN A 93 0.79 -23.82 -3.55
N GLY A 94 0.00 -23.00 -4.23
CA GLY A 94 -0.97 -22.08 -3.64
C GLY A 94 -0.39 -20.76 -3.13
N GLU A 95 0.90 -20.50 -3.36
CA GLU A 95 1.58 -19.24 -3.05
C GLU A 95 1.24 -18.21 -4.13
N ASN A 96 0.87 -17.00 -3.71
CA ASN A 96 0.52 -15.95 -4.69
C ASN A 96 1.77 -15.25 -5.25
N PHE A 97 1.63 -14.57 -6.39
CA PHE A 97 2.73 -13.88 -7.06
C PHE A 97 3.50 -12.94 -6.12
N ILE A 98 2.79 -12.17 -5.29
CA ILE A 98 3.41 -11.21 -4.38
C ILE A 98 4.18 -11.91 -3.25
N GLU A 99 3.73 -13.07 -2.76
CA GLU A 99 4.48 -13.86 -1.78
C GLU A 99 5.82 -14.36 -2.37
N VAL A 100 5.81 -14.78 -3.64
CA VAL A 100 6.99 -15.36 -4.29
C VAL A 100 7.98 -14.29 -4.76
N PHE A 101 7.49 -13.20 -5.36
CA PHE A 101 8.30 -12.17 -6.02
C PHE A 101 8.36 -10.84 -5.27
N SER A 102 7.61 -10.71 -4.17
CA SER A 102 7.36 -9.43 -3.50
C SER A 102 6.71 -8.39 -4.42
N ILE A 103 6.36 -7.24 -3.85
CA ILE A 103 5.82 -6.12 -4.64
C ILE A 103 6.79 -5.63 -5.73
N LYS A 104 8.09 -5.85 -5.53
CA LYS A 104 9.14 -5.45 -6.47
C LYS A 104 9.11 -6.24 -7.78
N GLY A 105 8.58 -7.46 -7.76
CA GLY A 105 8.41 -8.30 -8.95
C GLY A 105 7.57 -7.65 -10.05
N LEU A 106 6.65 -6.75 -9.69
CA LEU A 106 5.78 -6.04 -10.64
C LEU A 106 6.55 -5.12 -11.59
N ASN A 107 7.75 -4.69 -11.20
CA ASN A 107 8.62 -3.81 -11.99
C ASN A 107 9.75 -4.57 -12.70
N GLU A 108 9.79 -5.90 -12.63
CA GLU A 108 10.80 -6.69 -13.34
C GLU A 108 10.53 -6.73 -14.85
N ARG A 109 11.60 -6.91 -15.64
CA ARG A 109 11.51 -7.14 -17.08
C ARG A 109 10.75 -8.43 -17.37
N GLU A 110 9.87 -8.37 -18.36
CA GLU A 110 8.94 -9.45 -18.66
C GLU A 110 9.63 -10.74 -19.09
N ASP A 111 10.68 -10.63 -19.91
CA ASP A 111 11.49 -11.78 -20.35
C ASP A 111 12.10 -12.54 -19.16
N ASN A 112 12.70 -11.80 -18.23
CA ASN A 112 13.29 -12.40 -17.02
C ASN A 112 12.24 -12.91 -16.03
N LEU A 113 11.10 -12.21 -15.92
CA LEU A 113 10.06 -12.57 -14.96
C LEU A 113 9.31 -13.84 -15.38
N TYR A 114 9.03 -14.01 -16.68
CA TYR A 114 8.37 -15.19 -17.21
C TYR A 114 9.12 -16.48 -16.85
N ASP A 115 10.43 -16.54 -17.16
CA ASP A 115 11.27 -17.71 -16.86
C ASP A 115 11.31 -18.01 -15.35
N LYS A 116 11.34 -16.96 -14.51
CA LYS A 116 11.30 -17.10 -13.06
C LYS A 116 9.93 -17.60 -12.57
N MET A 117 8.83 -17.13 -13.14
CA MET A 117 7.48 -17.59 -12.83
C MET A 117 7.35 -19.08 -13.13
N LEU A 118 7.74 -19.52 -14.31
CA LEU A 118 7.75 -20.95 -14.66
C LEU A 118 8.62 -21.77 -13.70
N ALA A 119 9.82 -21.27 -13.37
CA ALA A 119 10.72 -21.94 -12.41
C ALA A 119 10.16 -22.01 -10.98
N ARG A 120 9.10 -21.27 -10.67
CA ARG A 120 8.42 -21.23 -9.35
C ARG A 120 7.05 -21.91 -9.36
N GLY A 121 6.73 -22.65 -10.42
CA GLY A 121 5.50 -23.43 -10.53
C GLY A 121 4.27 -22.62 -10.93
N PHE A 122 4.46 -21.44 -11.53
CA PHE A 122 3.40 -20.77 -12.27
C PHE A 122 3.34 -21.33 -13.69
N ASP A 123 2.16 -21.35 -14.30
CA ASP A 123 1.97 -21.81 -15.67
C ASP A 123 1.78 -20.66 -16.68
N ASP A 124 1.57 -20.99 -17.95
CA ASP A 124 1.33 -20.00 -19.00
C ASP A 124 0.02 -19.22 -18.79
N ASN A 125 -0.99 -19.81 -18.13
CA ASN A 125 -2.23 -19.10 -17.83
C ASN A 125 -2.01 -18.05 -16.74
N ASP A 126 -1.24 -18.38 -15.70
CA ASP A 126 -0.84 -17.45 -14.64
C ASP A 126 -0.04 -16.28 -15.21
N TRP A 127 0.87 -16.56 -16.15
CA TRP A 127 1.60 -15.53 -16.88
C TRP A 127 0.67 -14.61 -17.68
N ASN A 128 -0.30 -15.19 -18.40
CA ASN A 128 -1.26 -14.42 -19.17
C ASN A 128 -2.14 -13.55 -18.25
N GLU A 129 -2.56 -14.07 -17.09
CA GLU A 129 -3.30 -13.29 -16.08
C GLU A 129 -2.44 -12.14 -15.51
N PHE A 130 -1.16 -12.40 -15.25
CA PHE A 130 -0.21 -11.37 -14.83
C PHE A 130 -0.08 -10.25 -15.86
N ILE A 131 0.12 -10.59 -17.13
CA ILE A 131 0.26 -9.61 -18.22
C ILE A 131 -1.04 -8.85 -18.44
N GLU A 132 -2.19 -9.51 -18.36
CA GLU A 132 -3.49 -8.84 -18.44
C GLU A 132 -3.68 -7.83 -17.30
N ALA A 133 -3.39 -8.24 -16.06
CA ALA A 133 -3.46 -7.36 -14.89
C ALA A 133 -2.52 -6.16 -15.03
N LYS A 134 -1.27 -6.38 -15.46
CA LYS A 134 -0.30 -5.32 -15.70
C LYS A 134 -0.78 -4.33 -16.76
N ARG A 135 -1.31 -4.82 -17.87
CA ARG A 135 -1.87 -3.97 -18.93
C ARG A 135 -3.09 -3.19 -18.46
N GLU A 136 -4.01 -3.82 -17.73
CA GLU A 136 -5.19 -3.11 -17.19
C GLU A 136 -4.79 -1.95 -16.27
N VAL A 137 -3.76 -2.13 -15.46
CA VAL A 137 -3.23 -1.06 -14.61
C VAL A 137 -2.56 0.02 -15.45
N GLN A 138 -1.76 -0.35 -16.45
CA GLN A 138 -1.02 0.59 -17.30
C GLN A 138 -1.89 1.45 -18.21
N GLU A 139 -2.92 0.85 -18.78
CA GLU A 139 -3.84 1.49 -19.75
C GLU A 139 -5.17 1.89 -19.09
N GLY A 140 -5.29 1.68 -17.78
CA GLY A 140 -6.54 1.87 -17.04
C GLY A 140 -6.87 3.34 -16.75
N GLU A 141 -8.17 3.62 -16.65
CA GLU A 141 -8.70 4.95 -16.30
C GLU A 141 -8.14 5.49 -14.98
N LEU A 142 -7.76 4.61 -14.03
CA LEU A 142 -7.14 5.03 -12.77
C LEU A 142 -5.87 5.87 -13.01
N VAL A 143 -4.96 5.40 -13.88
CA VAL A 143 -3.70 6.11 -14.17
C VAL A 143 -3.99 7.43 -14.88
N GLU A 144 -4.93 7.45 -15.83
CA GLU A 144 -5.38 8.66 -16.51
C GLU A 144 -5.87 9.71 -15.51
N LYS A 145 -6.73 9.33 -14.55
CA LYS A 145 -7.23 10.26 -13.53
C LYS A 145 -6.12 10.73 -12.57
N ILE A 146 -5.21 9.84 -12.18
CA ILE A 146 -4.04 10.19 -11.36
C ILE A 146 -3.21 11.27 -12.07
N ILE A 147 -2.94 11.13 -13.37
CA ILE A 147 -2.21 12.11 -14.18
C ILE A 147 -2.95 13.44 -14.22
N LEU A 148 -4.27 13.44 -14.43
CA LEU A 148 -5.07 14.66 -14.43
C LEU A 148 -5.01 15.41 -13.09
N GLU A 149 -4.99 14.70 -11.97
CA GLU A 149 -4.84 15.32 -10.65
C GLU A 149 -3.41 15.80 -10.37
N LEU A 150 -2.39 15.06 -10.82
CA LEU A 150 -0.99 15.48 -10.72
C LEU A 150 -0.70 16.72 -11.61
N ASN A 151 -1.36 16.84 -12.76
CA ASN A 151 -1.25 18.02 -13.63
C ASN A 151 -1.82 19.29 -12.99
N LYS A 152 -2.74 19.17 -12.02
CA LYS A 152 -3.20 20.32 -11.22
C LYS A 152 -2.17 20.75 -10.18
N ILE A 153 -1.32 19.82 -9.73
CA ILE A 153 -0.21 20.09 -8.80
C ILE A 153 0.97 20.71 -9.55
N CYS A 154 1.23 20.27 -10.78
CA CYS A 154 2.27 20.83 -11.62
C CYS A 154 1.83 20.93 -13.07
N ASN A 155 1.40 22.13 -13.47
CA ASN A 155 0.94 22.40 -14.84
C ASN A 155 2.09 22.96 -15.71
N VAL A 156 3.16 22.19 -15.84
CA VAL A 156 4.30 22.52 -16.71
C VAL A 156 4.26 21.58 -17.91
N GLU A 157 4.43 22.12 -19.12
CA GLU A 157 4.46 21.35 -20.37
C GLU A 157 5.79 20.59 -20.54
N ARG A 158 5.97 19.59 -19.66
CA ARG A 158 7.14 18.72 -19.61
C ARG A 158 6.69 17.30 -19.28
N TRP A 159 7.30 16.32 -19.95
CA TRP A 159 7.02 14.91 -19.70
C TRP A 159 7.42 14.50 -18.27
N ASP A 160 8.50 15.11 -17.76
CA ASP A 160 9.10 14.91 -16.44
C ASP A 160 8.62 15.93 -15.39
N ALA A 161 7.48 16.60 -15.60
CA ALA A 161 6.97 17.62 -14.66
C ALA A 161 6.84 17.09 -13.21
N TYR A 162 6.52 15.81 -13.07
CA TYR A 162 6.50 15.10 -11.80
C TYR A 162 6.77 13.61 -12.02
N PHE A 163 7.03 12.96 -10.90
CA PHE A 163 7.30 11.54 -10.80
C PHE A 163 6.57 10.97 -9.59
N LEU A 164 5.68 10.01 -9.82
CA LEU A 164 5.06 9.20 -8.76
C LEU A 164 5.44 7.73 -8.98
N GLU A 165 6.40 7.23 -8.19
CA GLU A 165 6.79 5.82 -8.15
C GLU A 165 5.68 5.02 -7.45
N LEU A 166 5.07 4.12 -8.23
CA LEU A 166 4.10 3.13 -7.82
C LEU A 166 4.75 1.73 -7.86
N PRO A 167 4.15 0.71 -7.21
CA PRO A 167 4.62 -0.67 -7.28
C PRO A 167 4.95 -1.22 -8.67
N TYR A 168 4.18 -0.80 -9.68
CA TYR A 168 4.17 -1.34 -11.04
C TYR A 168 4.70 -0.35 -12.10
N GLY A 169 5.28 0.76 -11.66
CA GLY A 169 5.90 1.73 -12.56
C GLY A 169 5.93 3.14 -12.00
N ILE A 170 6.27 4.09 -12.85
CA ILE A 170 6.36 5.50 -12.50
C ILE A 170 5.38 6.29 -13.35
N VAL A 171 4.49 7.01 -12.68
CA VAL A 171 3.58 7.93 -13.35
C VAL A 171 4.32 9.22 -13.66
N THR A 172 4.21 9.62 -14.91
CA THR A 172 4.72 10.86 -15.50
C THR A 172 3.57 11.59 -16.20
N ASN A 173 3.80 12.81 -16.68
CA ASN A 173 2.79 13.53 -17.47
C ASN A 173 2.43 12.77 -18.78
N ASP A 174 3.35 11.94 -19.29
CA ASP A 174 3.19 11.15 -20.51
C ASP A 174 2.68 9.72 -20.25
N GLY A 175 2.15 9.43 -19.07
CA GLY A 175 1.65 8.11 -18.70
C GLY A 175 2.49 7.37 -17.67
N LEU A 176 2.12 6.11 -17.43
CA LEU A 176 2.89 5.19 -16.60
C LEU A 176 4.03 4.58 -17.43
N LYS A 177 5.26 4.70 -16.95
CA LYS A 177 6.46 4.10 -17.56
C LYS A 177 7.05 3.06 -16.61
N LEU A 178 7.76 2.09 -17.16
CA LEU A 178 8.60 1.21 -16.35
C LEU A 178 9.79 2.00 -15.81
N LYS A 179 10.28 1.61 -14.64
CA LYS A 179 11.40 2.30 -13.98
C LYS A 179 12.65 2.37 -14.84
N GLU A 180 12.91 1.31 -15.59
CA GLU A 180 14.06 1.21 -16.49
C GLU A 180 13.98 2.19 -17.66
N THR A 181 12.77 2.57 -18.10
CA THR A 181 12.57 3.49 -19.24
C THR A 181 12.91 4.94 -18.89
N ILE A 182 12.78 5.32 -17.61
CA ILE A 182 13.08 6.67 -17.13
C ILE A 182 14.57 6.83 -16.78
N GLY A 183 15.31 5.71 -16.68
CA GLY A 183 16.70 5.70 -16.22
C GLY A 183 16.79 5.80 -14.70
N GLU A 184 17.71 5.03 -14.10
CA GLU A 184 17.85 4.98 -12.64
C GLU A 184 18.23 6.35 -12.05
N ASP A 185 18.99 7.16 -12.79
CA ASP A 185 19.55 8.45 -12.37
C ASP A 185 18.49 9.51 -12.03
N ILE A 186 17.29 9.44 -12.63
CA ILE A 186 16.23 10.43 -12.40
C ILE A 186 15.57 10.26 -11.02
N PHE A 187 15.58 9.03 -10.48
CA PHE A 187 15.09 8.75 -9.11
C PHE A 187 16.21 8.71 -8.07
N LEU A 188 17.43 8.39 -8.50
CA LEU A 188 18.62 8.35 -7.66
C LEU A 188 19.20 9.76 -7.48
N ASP A 189 18.51 10.64 -6.72
CA ASP A 189 19.06 11.80 -5.97
C ASP A 189 20.15 12.72 -6.59
N ASN A 190 20.47 12.64 -7.88
CA ASN A 190 21.73 13.17 -8.42
C ASN A 190 21.66 14.63 -8.84
N ASP A 191 20.47 15.24 -8.89
CA ASP A 191 20.36 16.68 -9.08
C ASP A 191 19.23 17.32 -8.26
N PRO A 192 19.50 17.78 -7.02
CA PRO A 192 18.54 18.52 -6.21
C PRO A 192 18.20 19.90 -6.79
N THR A 193 18.80 20.32 -7.92
CA THR A 193 18.54 21.62 -8.54
C THR A 193 17.34 21.61 -9.51
N LEU A 194 16.92 20.43 -9.99
CA LEU A 194 15.82 20.32 -10.96
C LEU A 194 14.48 19.97 -10.32
N TYR A 195 14.49 19.18 -9.25
CA TYR A 195 13.28 18.64 -8.63
C TYR A 195 13.28 18.83 -7.13
N THR A 196 12.09 18.87 -6.54
CA THR A 196 11.91 18.86 -5.09
C THR A 196 12.53 17.59 -4.48
N PRO A 197 12.88 17.63 -3.18
CA PRO A 197 13.21 16.42 -2.44
C PRO A 197 12.11 15.36 -2.59
N SER A 198 12.53 14.09 -2.67
CA SER A 198 11.61 12.96 -2.77
C SER A 198 10.78 12.82 -1.48
N LEU A 199 9.46 12.83 -1.63
CA LEU A 199 8.50 12.50 -0.59
C LEU A 199 8.20 11.02 -0.62
N ASN A 200 8.31 10.36 0.54
CA ASN A 200 8.03 8.93 0.66
C ASN A 200 6.74 8.73 1.46
N PHE A 201 5.80 7.99 0.90
CA PHE A 201 4.58 7.57 1.57
C PHE A 201 4.57 6.05 1.70
N LYS A 202 4.38 5.55 2.92
CA LYS A 202 4.38 4.11 3.20
C LYS A 202 3.02 3.67 3.73
N PHE A 203 2.56 2.52 3.25
CA PHE A 203 1.36 1.88 3.77
C PHE A 203 1.50 0.36 3.74
N ASN A 204 0.74 -0.33 4.59
CA ASN A 204 0.64 -1.78 4.55
C ASN A 204 -0.61 -2.18 3.73
N TYR A 205 -0.47 -3.19 2.88
CA TYR A 205 -1.57 -3.76 2.12
C TYR A 205 -1.44 -5.27 2.03
N LYS A 206 -2.45 -6.01 2.51
CA LYS A 206 -2.46 -7.48 2.53
C LYS A 206 -1.18 -8.12 3.10
N GLY A 207 -0.57 -7.48 4.11
CA GLY A 207 0.67 -7.95 4.74
C GLY A 207 1.95 -7.36 4.15
N GLU A 208 1.91 -6.76 2.96
CA GLU A 208 3.06 -6.17 2.30
C GLU A 208 3.26 -4.69 2.62
N ASN A 209 4.52 -4.27 2.79
CA ASN A 209 4.86 -2.87 2.97
C ASN A 209 5.15 -2.21 1.62
N ILE A 210 4.29 -1.27 1.25
CA ILE A 210 4.38 -0.55 -0.02
C ILE A 210 4.88 0.86 0.24
N GLU A 211 5.82 1.30 -0.59
CA GLU A 211 6.36 2.66 -0.59
C GLU A 211 6.04 3.32 -1.93
N LEU A 212 5.37 4.48 -1.86
CA LEU A 212 5.22 5.40 -2.98
C LEU A 212 6.24 6.51 -2.82
N LYS A 213 6.83 6.94 -3.92
CA LYS A 213 7.74 8.10 -3.92
C LYS A 213 7.23 9.16 -4.86
N PHE A 214 7.18 10.39 -4.40
CA PHE A 214 6.73 11.52 -5.19
C PHE A 214 7.77 12.62 -5.20
N ARG A 215 8.02 13.19 -6.38
CA ARG A 215 8.76 14.43 -6.54
C ARG A 215 8.20 15.21 -7.72
N LYS A 216 8.34 16.53 -7.68
CA LYS A 216 7.91 17.43 -8.75
C LYS A 216 9.05 18.35 -9.18
N PHE A 217 8.96 18.88 -10.39
CA PHE A 217 9.90 19.86 -10.89
C PHE A 217 9.86 21.14 -10.01
N ILE A 218 10.99 21.79 -9.76
CA ILE A 218 11.01 23.00 -8.88
C ILE A 218 10.20 24.16 -9.49
N GLY A 219 10.02 24.18 -10.82
CA GLY A 219 9.20 25.18 -11.52
C GLY A 219 7.68 24.97 -11.45
N CYS A 220 7.17 24.06 -10.63
CA CYS A 220 5.73 23.83 -10.49
C CYS A 220 5.02 24.87 -9.60
N ASP A 221 5.74 25.63 -8.77
CA ASP A 221 5.17 26.54 -7.76
C ASP A 221 4.94 27.98 -8.31
N VAL A 222 4.39 28.13 -9.53
CA VAL A 222 4.12 29.44 -10.17
C VAL A 222 2.68 29.91 -9.95
#